data_AF-A0A2A4YI56-F1
#
_entry.id   AF-A0A2A4YI56-F1
#
_cell.length_a   1.000
_cell.length_b   1.000
_cell.length_c   1.000
_cell.angle_alpha   90.00
_cell.angle_beta   90.00
_cell.angle_gamma   90.00
#
_symmetry.space_group_name_H-M   'P 1'
#
loop_
_entity.id
_entity.type
_entity.pdbx_description
1 polymer ?
#
loop_
_entity_poly.entity_id
_entity_poly.type
_entity_poly.pdbx_seq_one_letter_code
_entity_poly.pdbx_strand_id
1 'polypeptide(L)'
;MRQITFISILLLLISSTTFAQVTIGRQVIGSTGGFHQVPGGNSYSYTVGETVVQTTQQIFSANLILTQGFQQPILTNGPVLSYEVINESCPGANNGSIYIDDVLGCPGPYTVAITMVSDTAIQFGQDTLGKGDYSVVITGNNGCSYTEIITVDRDSEEDCTLKFYSGFTPNGDGVNDAWIIDNIDQFPDNTVQIFNRWGNEVWTGEGYDNTNVVWEGLNKTGVEMTTATYFYVAVVAEKTYKGWIELTR
;
A
#
# COMPACT_ATOMS: atom_id res chain seq x y z
N MET A 1 -70.51 53.59 -28.21
CA MET A 1 -70.34 52.72 -29.38
C MET A 1 -69.09 51.86 -29.11
N ARG A 2 -69.29 50.56 -28.83
CA ARG A 2 -68.34 49.41 -28.67
C ARG A 2 -66.86 49.65 -28.27
N GLN A 3 -66.48 49.25 -27.04
CA GLN A 3 -65.21 48.56 -26.71
C GLN A 3 -65.41 47.67 -25.45
N ILE A 4 -65.19 46.37 -25.59
CA ILE A 4 -65.21 45.27 -24.60
C ILE A 4 -63.97 44.45 -25.04
N THR A 5 -62.92 44.13 -24.28
CA THR A 5 -62.80 43.57 -22.92
C THR A 5 -61.32 43.72 -22.50
N PHE A 6 -61.03 44.57 -21.51
CA PHE A 6 -59.91 44.41 -20.58
C PHE A 6 -60.48 43.65 -19.36
N ILE A 7 -59.65 42.94 -18.58
CA ILE A 7 -59.98 42.13 -17.37
C ILE A 7 -59.98 40.62 -17.63
N SER A 8 -58.76 40.05 -17.72
CA SER A 8 -58.45 38.70 -17.20
C SER A 8 -57.03 38.58 -16.64
N ILE A 9 -56.23 39.65 -16.62
CA ILE A 9 -54.85 39.65 -16.13
C ILE A 9 -54.84 40.22 -14.71
N LEU A 10 -55.45 39.48 -13.79
CA LEU A 10 -55.24 39.65 -12.36
C LEU A 10 -55.69 38.39 -11.65
N LEU A 11 -54.82 37.39 -11.55
CA LEU A 11 -54.67 36.59 -10.35
C LEU A 11 -53.42 35.73 -10.46
N LEU A 12 -52.68 35.64 -9.35
CA LEU A 12 -51.57 34.72 -9.05
C LEU A 12 -50.14 35.23 -9.32
N LEU A 13 -49.80 36.30 -8.60
CA LEU A 13 -48.57 36.37 -7.81
C LEU A 13 -48.68 35.42 -6.59
N ILE A 14 -47.52 34.90 -6.10
CA ILE A 14 -47.27 34.03 -4.92
C ILE A 14 -47.30 32.52 -5.30
N SER A 15 -46.28 31.67 -5.15
CA SER A 15 -45.26 31.51 -4.10
C SER A 15 -44.05 30.63 -4.52
N SER A 16 -42.86 31.02 -4.00
CA SER A 16 -41.73 30.21 -3.49
C SER A 16 -41.16 29.01 -4.25
N THR A 17 -39.85 29.11 -4.53
CA THR A 17 -38.92 28.02 -4.85
C THR A 17 -38.77 27.01 -3.72
N THR A 18 -38.94 25.73 -4.00
CA THR A 18 -38.48 24.62 -3.15
C THR A 18 -37.68 23.64 -4.01
N PHE A 19 -36.41 23.46 -3.69
CA PHE A 19 -35.57 22.40 -4.26
C PHE A 19 -35.92 21.07 -3.58
N ALA A 20 -36.29 20.07 -4.38
CA ALA A 20 -36.43 18.70 -3.91
C ALA A 20 -35.41 17.81 -4.63
N GLN A 21 -34.56 17.18 -3.82
CA GLN A 21 -33.52 16.23 -4.18
C GLN A 21 -34.13 14.95 -4.78
N VAL A 22 -33.61 14.50 -5.92
CA VAL A 22 -34.01 13.22 -6.54
C VAL A 22 -33.15 12.10 -5.97
N THR A 23 -33.77 11.19 -5.22
CA THR A 23 -33.19 9.89 -4.88
C THR A 23 -33.50 8.91 -6.02
N ILE A 24 -32.48 8.49 -6.76
CA ILE A 24 -32.64 7.47 -7.81
C ILE A 24 -32.38 6.10 -7.21
N GLY A 25 -33.41 5.27 -7.15
CA GLY A 25 -33.28 3.83 -6.91
C GLY A 25 -32.88 3.11 -8.20
N ARG A 26 -31.98 2.13 -8.09
CA ARG A 26 -31.60 1.24 -9.20
C ARG A 26 -32.83 0.46 -9.68
N GLN A 27 -33.24 0.68 -10.92
CA GLN A 27 -34.10 -0.25 -11.65
C GLN A 27 -33.35 -0.84 -12.84
N VAL A 28 -33.35 -2.17 -12.93
CA VAL A 28 -32.98 -2.90 -14.13
C VAL A 28 -34.25 -3.09 -14.94
N ILE A 29 -34.33 -2.50 -16.14
CA ILE A 29 -35.49 -2.66 -17.04
C ILE A 29 -35.15 -3.77 -18.05
N GLY A 30 -35.98 -4.83 -18.07
CA GLY A 30 -35.89 -5.90 -19.06
C GLY A 30 -36.28 -5.40 -20.45
N SER A 31 -35.46 -5.72 -21.46
CA SER A 31 -35.75 -5.42 -22.87
C SER A 31 -36.78 -6.40 -23.43
N THR A 32 -37.83 -5.88 -24.06
CA THR A 32 -38.80 -6.69 -24.84
C THR A 32 -38.69 -6.29 -26.31
N GLY A 33 -38.57 -7.27 -27.20
CA GLY A 33 -38.50 -7.06 -28.65
C GLY A 33 -39.16 -8.18 -29.44
N GLY A 34 -39.49 -7.93 -30.70
CA GLY A 34 -40.23 -8.85 -31.56
C GLY A 34 -39.80 -8.77 -33.02
N PHE A 35 -40.09 -9.85 -33.75
CA PHE A 35 -39.78 -10.01 -35.17
C PHE A 35 -41.04 -10.43 -35.93
N HIS A 36 -41.29 -9.80 -37.08
CA HIS A 36 -42.43 -10.14 -37.93
C HIS A 36 -42.03 -10.13 -39.40
N GLN A 37 -42.39 -11.19 -40.13
CA GLN A 37 -42.21 -11.28 -41.58
C GLN A 37 -43.57 -11.14 -42.27
N VAL A 38 -43.63 -10.24 -43.25
CA VAL A 38 -44.84 -9.99 -44.03
C VAL A 38 -44.72 -10.77 -45.35
N PRO A 39 -45.80 -11.41 -45.83
CA PRO A 39 -45.78 -12.07 -47.14
C PRO A 39 -45.41 -11.08 -48.25
N GLY A 40 -44.33 -11.38 -48.97
CA GLY A 40 -43.66 -10.45 -49.91
C GLY A 40 -42.16 -10.27 -49.65
N GLY A 41 -41.61 -10.90 -48.59
CA GLY A 41 -40.17 -11.00 -48.35
C GLY A 41 -39.59 -9.91 -47.45
N ASN A 42 -40.40 -8.97 -46.99
CA ASN A 42 -39.95 -7.90 -46.09
C ASN A 42 -40.14 -8.31 -44.63
N SER A 43 -39.13 -8.07 -43.80
CA SER A 43 -39.15 -8.35 -42.37
C SER A 43 -38.82 -7.13 -41.54
N TYR A 44 -39.54 -6.97 -40.42
CA TYR A 44 -39.34 -5.89 -39.47
C TYR A 44 -39.01 -6.47 -38.09
N SER A 45 -37.98 -5.92 -37.46
CA SER A 45 -37.62 -6.20 -36.06
C SER A 45 -37.64 -4.90 -35.27
N TYR A 46 -38.17 -4.94 -34.05
CA TYR A 46 -38.10 -3.80 -33.14
C TYR A 46 -37.84 -4.25 -31.70
N THR A 47 -37.21 -3.37 -30.94
CA THR A 47 -36.95 -3.51 -29.50
C THR A 47 -37.46 -2.25 -28.81
N VAL A 48 -38.10 -2.39 -27.64
CA VAL A 48 -38.44 -1.24 -26.80
C VAL A 48 -37.57 -1.30 -25.55
N GLY A 49 -36.59 -0.39 -25.50
CA GLY A 49 -35.49 -0.34 -24.53
C GLY A 49 -34.26 0.32 -25.18
N GLU A 50 -33.29 0.79 -24.38
CA GLU A 50 -32.07 1.43 -24.90
C GLU A 50 -31.35 0.51 -25.91
N THR A 51 -30.92 1.09 -27.03
CA THR A 51 -30.21 0.36 -28.08
C THR A 51 -28.90 -0.17 -27.52
N VAL A 52 -28.71 -1.49 -27.47
CA VAL A 52 -27.37 -2.05 -27.28
C VAL A 52 -26.56 -1.69 -28.53
N VAL A 53 -25.73 -0.66 -28.41
CA VAL A 53 -24.74 -0.32 -29.44
C VAL A 53 -23.58 -1.29 -29.24
N GLN A 54 -23.51 -2.33 -30.08
CA GLN A 54 -22.34 -3.19 -30.17
C GLN A 54 -21.34 -2.57 -31.15
N THR A 55 -20.20 -2.11 -30.65
CA THR A 55 -19.06 -1.78 -31.51
C THR A 55 -18.21 -3.03 -31.63
N THR A 56 -18.13 -3.61 -32.83
CA THR A 56 -17.14 -4.66 -33.11
C THR A 56 -15.87 -3.98 -33.58
N GLN A 57 -14.80 -4.02 -32.77
CA GLN A 57 -13.47 -3.68 -33.26
C GLN A 57 -12.65 -4.96 -33.47
N GLN A 58 -12.02 -5.06 -34.64
CA GLN A 58 -10.95 -6.02 -34.83
C GLN A 58 -9.69 -5.47 -34.16
N ILE A 59 -9.36 -6.02 -33.01
CA ILE A 59 -8.05 -5.87 -32.39
C ILE A 59 -7.44 -7.27 -32.33
N PHE A 60 -6.26 -7.44 -32.94
CA PHE A 60 -5.47 -8.68 -32.96
C PHE A 60 -6.22 -9.95 -33.40
N SER A 61 -6.91 -9.90 -34.55
CA SER A 61 -7.51 -11.06 -35.23
C SER A 61 -8.57 -11.85 -34.43
N ALA A 62 -9.11 -11.31 -33.35
CA ALA A 62 -10.26 -11.86 -32.64
C ALA A 62 -11.42 -10.86 -32.66
N ASN A 63 -12.64 -11.34 -32.90
CA ASN A 63 -13.85 -10.53 -32.80
C ASN A 63 -14.21 -10.37 -31.31
N LEU A 64 -13.82 -9.25 -30.71
CA LEU A 64 -14.24 -8.91 -29.35
C LEU A 64 -15.61 -8.21 -29.40
N ILE A 65 -16.59 -8.80 -28.71
CA ILE A 65 -17.93 -8.23 -28.58
C ILE A 65 -18.01 -7.51 -27.23
N LEU A 66 -18.01 -6.18 -27.25
CA LEU A 66 -18.22 -5.36 -26.06
C LEU A 66 -19.73 -5.08 -25.89
N THR A 67 -20.30 -5.53 -24.78
CA THR A 67 -21.67 -5.15 -24.38
C THR A 67 -21.57 -3.93 -23.47
N GLN A 68 -22.11 -2.81 -23.93
CA GLN A 68 -22.14 -1.55 -23.19
C GLN A 68 -23.14 -1.65 -22.03
N GLY A 69 -22.70 -2.12 -20.86
CA GLY A 69 -23.14 -1.55 -19.59
C GLY A 69 -22.17 -0.41 -19.28
N PHE A 70 -22.66 0.77 -18.91
CA PHE A 70 -21.82 1.94 -18.62
C PHE A 70 -20.88 1.66 -17.43
N GLN A 71 -19.72 1.08 -17.70
CA GLN A 71 -18.49 1.36 -16.99
C GLN A 71 -17.66 2.18 -17.95
N GLN A 72 -17.61 3.48 -17.70
CA GLN A 72 -16.85 4.43 -18.50
C GLN A 72 -15.38 3.96 -18.48
N PRO A 73 -14.75 3.66 -19.63
CA PRO A 73 -13.32 3.42 -19.64
C PRO A 73 -12.65 4.71 -19.17
N ILE A 74 -11.82 4.60 -18.15
CA ILE A 74 -10.99 5.71 -17.67
C ILE A 74 -10.06 6.06 -18.85
N LEU A 75 -10.37 7.16 -19.54
CA LEU A 75 -9.50 7.75 -20.55
C LEU A 75 -8.44 8.60 -19.83
N THR A 76 -7.53 7.95 -19.10
CA THR A 76 -6.25 8.59 -18.78
C THR A 76 -5.41 8.52 -20.05
N ASN A 77 -4.96 9.67 -20.56
CA ASN A 77 -4.08 9.75 -21.74
C ASN A 77 -2.65 9.26 -21.45
N GLY A 78 -2.48 8.35 -20.48
CA GLY A 78 -1.20 7.84 -20.02
C GLY A 78 -1.34 6.41 -19.50
N PRO A 79 -0.22 5.69 -19.41
CA PRO A 79 -0.21 4.36 -18.86
C PRO A 79 -0.66 4.38 -17.39
N VAL A 80 -1.32 3.32 -16.94
CA VAL A 80 -1.74 3.16 -15.55
C VAL A 80 -0.66 2.36 -14.82
N LEU A 81 -0.21 2.88 -13.68
CA LEU A 81 0.82 2.28 -12.85
C LEU A 81 0.20 1.64 -11.60
N SER A 82 0.49 0.35 -11.37
CA SER A 82 0.26 -0.33 -10.10
C SER A 82 1.58 -0.48 -9.36
N TYR A 83 1.61 -0.11 -8.09
CA TYR A 83 2.81 -0.16 -7.26
C TYR A 83 2.47 -0.42 -5.79
N GLU A 84 3.45 -0.97 -5.07
CA GLU A 84 3.45 -1.15 -3.63
C GLU A 84 4.57 -0.29 -3.01
N VAL A 85 4.27 0.35 -1.89
CA VAL A 85 5.24 1.13 -1.12
C VAL A 85 5.40 0.51 0.26
N ILE A 86 6.64 0.24 0.62
CA ILE A 86 7.04 -0.09 1.98
C ILE A 86 7.68 1.17 2.55
N ASN A 87 7.11 1.68 3.64
CA ASN A 87 7.62 2.86 4.33
C ASN A 87 8.97 2.57 5.00
N GLU A 88 9.71 3.63 5.35
CA GLU A 88 10.85 3.45 6.24
C GLU A 88 10.34 3.01 7.62
N SER A 89 10.97 1.99 8.20
CA SER A 89 10.57 1.50 9.53
C SER A 89 10.79 2.55 10.62
N CYS A 90 11.77 3.44 10.38
CA CYS A 90 12.38 4.28 11.40
C CYS A 90 12.91 5.59 10.81
N PRO A 91 13.03 6.66 11.61
CA PRO A 91 13.68 7.89 11.18
C PRO A 91 15.13 7.64 10.73
N GLY A 92 15.37 7.71 9.41
CA GLY A 92 16.71 7.59 8.84
C GLY A 92 17.24 6.17 8.67
N ALA A 93 16.41 5.14 8.81
CA ALA A 93 16.80 3.77 8.45
C ALA A 93 17.01 3.62 6.93
N ASN A 94 16.33 4.44 6.12
CA ASN A 94 16.42 4.39 4.66
C ASN A 94 16.19 2.99 4.06
N ASN A 95 15.31 2.21 4.69
CA ASN A 95 14.96 0.84 4.32
C ASN A 95 13.56 0.71 3.71
N GLY A 96 12.95 1.83 3.33
CA GLY A 96 11.72 1.85 2.58
C GLY A 96 11.95 1.35 1.15
N SER A 97 10.90 0.83 0.55
CA SER A 97 10.92 0.27 -0.80
C SER A 97 9.77 0.76 -1.68
N ILE A 98 10.02 0.83 -2.99
CA ILE A 98 8.97 1.03 -4.00
C ILE A 98 9.05 -0.11 -5.02
N TYR A 99 8.02 -0.95 -5.05
CA TYR A 99 7.85 -2.02 -6.02
C TYR A 99 6.81 -1.65 -7.07
N ILE A 100 7.12 -1.92 -8.33
CA ILE A 100 6.21 -1.70 -9.45
C ILE A 100 5.63 -3.06 -9.85
N ASP A 101 4.32 -3.21 -9.70
CA ASP A 101 3.62 -4.48 -9.97
C ASP A 101 3.27 -4.63 -11.45
N ASP A 102 2.67 -3.58 -12.03
CA ASP A 102 2.20 -3.59 -13.41
C ASP A 102 2.20 -2.19 -14.03
N VAL A 103 2.43 -2.13 -15.34
CA VAL A 103 2.45 -0.91 -16.13
C VAL A 103 1.58 -1.11 -17.36
N LEU A 104 0.32 -0.69 -17.28
CA LEU A 104 -0.64 -0.88 -18.35
C LEU A 104 -0.50 0.25 -19.38
N GLY A 105 -0.32 -0.09 -20.66
CA GLY A 105 -0.25 0.89 -21.76
C GLY A 105 1.17 1.31 -22.17
N CYS A 106 2.19 0.76 -21.52
CA CYS A 106 3.58 0.89 -21.93
C CYS A 106 4.12 -0.51 -22.21
N PRO A 107 4.66 -0.86 -23.39
CA PRO A 107 5.20 -2.20 -23.62
C PRO A 107 6.58 -2.37 -22.97
N GLY A 108 6.80 -3.46 -22.25
CA GLY A 108 8.12 -3.83 -21.69
C GLY A 108 9.13 -4.30 -22.75
N PRO A 109 10.41 -4.53 -22.39
CA PRO A 109 10.97 -4.51 -21.03
C PRO A 109 11.06 -3.10 -20.43
N TYR A 110 10.97 -3.02 -19.10
CA TYR A 110 11.01 -1.75 -18.36
C TYR A 110 12.35 -1.53 -17.67
N THR A 111 12.81 -0.28 -17.68
CA THR A 111 13.87 0.20 -16.80
C THR A 111 13.26 1.23 -15.86
N VAL A 112 13.52 1.06 -14.57
CA VAL A 112 13.02 1.92 -13.50
C VAL A 112 14.19 2.77 -12.99
N ALA A 113 14.00 4.09 -12.95
CA ALA A 113 14.92 5.02 -12.32
C ALA A 113 14.19 5.77 -11.22
N ILE A 114 14.71 5.68 -10.00
CA ILE A 114 14.15 6.34 -8.82
C ILE A 114 15.09 7.47 -8.42
N THR A 115 14.60 8.70 -8.39
CA THR A 115 15.33 9.87 -7.91
C THR A 115 14.51 10.59 -6.85
N MET A 116 15.17 11.24 -5.90
CA MET A 116 14.46 12.05 -4.91
C MET A 116 13.98 13.35 -5.57
N VAL A 117 12.77 13.80 -5.30
CA VAL A 117 12.22 15.03 -5.91
C VAL A 117 13.04 16.26 -5.52
N SER A 118 13.58 16.29 -4.31
CA SER A 118 14.46 17.37 -3.83
C SER A 118 15.89 17.29 -4.36
N ASP A 119 16.34 16.10 -4.80
CA ASP A 119 17.68 15.89 -5.34
C ASP A 119 17.67 14.87 -6.47
N THR A 120 17.61 15.40 -7.69
CA THR A 120 17.55 14.60 -8.91
C THR A 120 18.90 14.05 -9.35
N ALA A 121 20.01 14.38 -8.67
CA ALA A 121 21.35 13.94 -9.04
C ALA A 121 21.68 12.52 -8.55
N ILE A 122 20.96 12.03 -7.55
CA ILE A 122 21.18 10.72 -6.93
C ILE A 122 20.10 9.74 -7.37
N GLN A 123 20.52 8.60 -7.90
CA GLN A 123 19.64 7.46 -8.15
C GLN A 123 19.71 6.50 -6.98
N PHE A 124 18.55 6.06 -6.51
CA PHE A 124 18.43 5.13 -5.39
C PHE A 124 18.07 3.73 -5.88
N GLY A 125 18.47 2.72 -5.10
CA GLY A 125 17.93 1.37 -5.26
C GLY A 125 16.46 1.33 -4.84
N GLN A 126 15.72 0.34 -5.33
CA GLN A 126 14.30 0.17 -4.98
C GLN A 126 14.06 -0.09 -3.49
N ASP A 127 15.10 -0.51 -2.74
CA ASP A 127 15.02 -0.92 -1.32
C ASP A 127 15.85 -0.05 -0.37
N THR A 128 16.32 1.11 -0.83
CA THR A 128 17.20 1.99 -0.05
C THR A 128 16.61 3.39 0.05
N LEU A 129 15.32 3.48 0.34
CA LEU A 129 14.56 4.74 0.35
C LEU A 129 14.27 5.18 1.78
N GLY A 130 14.55 6.44 2.09
CA GLY A 130 14.13 7.07 3.34
C GLY A 130 12.81 7.81 3.17
N LYS A 131 12.31 8.43 4.23
CA LYS A 131 11.12 9.28 4.13
C LYS A 131 11.34 10.41 3.12
N GLY A 132 10.44 10.52 2.14
CA GLY A 132 10.49 11.58 1.13
C GLY A 132 9.64 11.29 -0.09
N ASP A 133 9.62 12.28 -0.99
CA ASP A 133 8.96 12.15 -2.28
C ASP A 133 9.99 11.71 -3.34
N TYR A 134 9.66 10.64 -4.05
CA TYR A 134 10.49 10.06 -5.09
C TYR A 134 9.82 10.19 -6.45
N SER A 135 10.58 10.69 -7.42
CA SER A 135 10.22 10.69 -8.84
C SER A 135 10.63 9.35 -9.45
N VAL A 136 9.64 8.55 -9.79
CA VAL A 136 9.83 7.22 -10.38
C VAL A 136 9.60 7.32 -11.88
N VAL A 137 10.69 7.19 -12.64
CA VAL A 137 10.68 7.23 -14.10
C VAL A 137 10.77 5.82 -14.64
N ILE A 138 9.71 5.39 -15.31
CA ILE A 138 9.60 4.08 -15.95
C ILE A 138 9.77 4.28 -17.44
N THR A 139 10.79 3.67 -18.01
CA THR A 139 11.03 3.70 -19.46
C THR A 139 10.82 2.31 -20.02
N GLY A 140 9.84 2.19 -20.92
CA GLY A 140 9.54 0.97 -21.66
C GLY A 140 10.08 1.02 -23.09
N ASN A 141 9.66 0.03 -23.88
CA ASN A 141 10.00 -0.06 -25.29
C ASN A 141 9.29 1.02 -26.13
N ASN A 142 9.79 1.27 -27.35
CA ASN A 142 9.26 2.26 -28.30
C ASN A 142 9.25 3.71 -27.76
N GLY A 143 10.10 4.03 -26.79
CA GLY A 143 10.23 5.39 -26.23
C GLY A 143 9.09 5.79 -25.29
N CYS A 144 8.28 4.83 -24.85
CA CYS A 144 7.29 5.08 -23.81
C CYS A 144 8.01 5.40 -22.49
N SER A 145 7.74 6.56 -21.93
CA SER A 145 8.27 7.01 -20.64
C SER A 145 7.12 7.53 -19.80
N TYR A 146 7.04 7.05 -18.57
CA TYR A 146 6.06 7.46 -17.58
C TYR A 146 6.78 7.94 -16.33
N THR A 147 6.22 8.96 -15.68
CA THR A 147 6.79 9.53 -14.45
C THR A 147 5.68 9.72 -13.45
N GLU A 148 5.85 9.13 -12.29
CA GLU A 148 4.95 9.27 -11.14
C GLU A 148 5.75 9.77 -9.94
N ILE A 149 5.11 10.56 -9.09
CA ILE A 149 5.69 10.93 -7.79
C ILE A 149 5.06 10.02 -6.74
N ILE A 150 5.91 9.27 -6.05
CA ILE A 150 5.52 8.33 -5.01
C ILE A 150 6.15 8.79 -3.69
N THR A 151 5.32 8.91 -2.66
CA THR A 151 5.76 9.30 -1.32
C THR A 151 6.05 8.04 -0.51
N VAL A 152 7.26 7.96 0.04
CA VAL A 152 7.63 7.00 1.09
C VAL A 152 7.49 7.72 2.41
N ASP A 153 6.59 7.24 3.26
CA ASP A 153 6.40 7.79 4.61
C ASP A 153 7.11 6.90 5.64
N ARG A 154 6.73 7.06 6.91
CA ARG A 154 7.27 6.32 8.03
C ARG A 154 6.14 5.61 8.77
N ASP A 155 6.38 4.38 9.18
CA ASP A 155 5.38 3.60 9.92
C ASP A 155 5.25 4.01 11.40
N SER A 156 6.31 4.56 12.00
CA SER A 156 6.38 4.94 13.41
C SER A 156 6.99 6.33 13.60
N GLU A 157 6.29 7.25 14.28
CA GLU A 157 6.89 8.53 14.72
C GLU A 157 7.87 8.37 15.89
N GLU A 158 7.87 7.21 16.56
CA GLU A 158 8.81 6.96 17.65
C GLU A 158 10.22 6.80 17.09
N ASP A 159 11.20 7.46 17.72
CA ASP A 159 12.60 7.20 17.45
C ASP A 159 12.84 5.71 17.61
N CYS A 160 13.47 5.08 16.61
CA CYS A 160 13.94 3.69 16.70
C CYS A 160 15.14 3.56 17.63
N THR A 161 14.97 4.12 18.81
CA THR A 161 15.83 3.97 19.95
C THR A 161 15.73 2.51 20.35
N LEU A 162 16.88 1.86 20.42
CA LEU A 162 16.98 0.52 20.95
C LEU A 162 16.48 0.53 22.39
N LYS A 163 15.49 -0.32 22.67
CA LYS A 163 14.95 -0.50 24.01
C LYS A 163 15.37 -1.85 24.55
N PHE A 164 16.18 -1.81 25.59
CA PHE A 164 16.66 -2.99 26.29
C PHE A 164 15.76 -3.24 27.50
N TYR A 165 15.01 -4.34 27.49
CA TYR A 165 14.21 -4.72 28.65
C TYR A 165 15.12 -5.17 29.80
N SER A 166 14.73 -4.90 31.04
CA SER A 166 15.55 -5.21 32.21
C SER A 166 15.26 -6.58 32.84
N GLY A 167 14.40 -7.40 32.23
CA GLY A 167 14.11 -8.74 32.74
C GLY A 167 13.22 -9.57 31.84
N PHE A 168 13.25 -10.88 32.05
CA PHE A 168 12.48 -11.89 31.31
C PHE A 168 12.34 -13.17 32.15
N THR A 169 11.39 -14.04 31.77
CA THR A 169 10.99 -15.22 32.52
C THR A 169 11.01 -16.49 31.66
N PRO A 170 12.18 -17.13 31.45
CA PRO A 170 12.31 -18.34 30.65
C PRO A 170 11.75 -19.56 31.39
N ASN A 171 10.42 -19.67 31.47
CA ASN A 171 9.67 -20.72 32.15
C ASN A 171 8.91 -21.65 31.16
N GLY A 172 8.93 -21.34 29.87
CA GLY A 172 8.33 -22.11 28.80
C GLY A 172 6.81 -21.93 28.64
N ASP A 173 6.25 -20.83 29.17
CA ASP A 173 4.82 -20.51 29.02
C ASP A 173 4.48 -19.74 27.73
N GLY A 174 5.49 -19.39 26.93
CA GLY A 174 5.39 -18.63 25.69
C GLY A 174 5.45 -17.11 25.90
N VAL A 175 5.61 -16.62 27.12
CA VAL A 175 5.59 -15.19 27.47
C VAL A 175 6.90 -14.77 28.12
N ASN A 176 7.61 -13.85 27.48
CA ASN A 176 8.92 -13.36 27.95
C ASN A 176 9.94 -14.49 28.18
N ASP A 177 9.89 -15.56 27.38
CA ASP A 177 10.81 -16.69 27.50
C ASP A 177 12.23 -16.37 27.00
N ALA A 178 12.38 -15.25 26.28
CA ALA A 178 13.65 -14.77 25.77
C ALA A 178 13.84 -13.30 26.12
N TRP A 179 15.09 -12.87 26.20
CA TRP A 179 15.41 -11.47 26.39
C TRP A 179 15.25 -10.71 25.07
N ILE A 180 14.39 -9.70 25.05
CA ILE A 180 14.05 -8.94 23.84
C ILE A 180 14.75 -7.58 23.85
N ILE A 181 15.20 -7.14 22.67
CA ILE A 181 15.69 -5.79 22.42
C ILE A 181 14.85 -5.21 21.28
N ASP A 182 14.01 -4.21 21.55
CA ASP A 182 13.16 -3.63 20.49
C ASP A 182 14.03 -2.88 19.47
N ASN A 183 13.63 -2.98 18.19
CA ASN A 183 14.26 -2.35 17.02
C ASN A 183 15.67 -2.87 16.69
N ILE A 184 16.12 -3.99 17.29
CA ILE A 184 17.45 -4.55 17.02
C ILE A 184 17.57 -5.15 15.60
N ASP A 185 16.44 -5.57 15.02
CA ASP A 185 16.30 -6.09 13.66
C ASP A 185 16.75 -5.09 12.58
N GLN A 186 16.68 -3.79 12.87
CA GLN A 186 17.15 -2.71 12.01
C GLN A 186 18.69 -2.60 11.98
N PHE A 187 19.38 -3.33 12.87
CA PHE A 187 20.82 -3.29 13.02
C PHE A 187 21.42 -4.70 12.90
N PRO A 188 21.45 -5.29 11.69
CA PRO A 188 21.95 -6.65 11.48
C PRO A 188 23.41 -6.81 11.92
N ASP A 189 24.20 -5.74 11.80
CA ASP A 189 25.57 -5.68 12.29
C ASP A 189 25.59 -5.27 13.77
N ASN A 190 25.32 -6.24 14.65
CA ASN A 190 25.38 -6.06 16.10
C ASN A 190 26.10 -7.21 16.82
N THR A 191 26.52 -6.97 18.05
CA THR A 191 27.08 -8.01 18.93
C THR A 191 26.57 -7.82 20.35
N VAL A 192 26.05 -8.89 20.95
CA VAL A 192 25.51 -8.90 22.31
C VAL A 192 26.27 -9.91 23.15
N GLN A 193 26.82 -9.45 24.27
CA GLN A 193 27.52 -10.28 25.25
C GLN A 193 26.83 -10.20 26.59
N ILE A 194 26.62 -11.35 27.24
CA ILE A 194 26.00 -11.45 28.56
C ILE A 194 27.02 -11.97 29.56
N PHE A 195 27.05 -11.34 30.73
CA PHE A 195 27.98 -11.62 31.82
C PHE A 195 27.21 -11.95 33.09
N ASN A 196 27.76 -12.85 33.90
CA ASN A 196 27.28 -13.05 35.26
C ASN A 196 27.82 -11.97 36.21
N ARG A 197 27.36 -11.99 37.47
CA ARG A 197 27.80 -11.06 38.53
C ARG A 197 29.31 -11.04 38.82
N TRP A 198 30.05 -12.05 38.38
CA TRP A 198 31.50 -12.13 38.55
C TRP A 198 32.28 -11.62 37.33
N GLY A 199 31.59 -11.13 36.30
CA GLY A 199 32.19 -10.63 35.06
C GLY A 199 32.58 -11.73 34.07
N ASN A 200 32.21 -12.99 34.31
CA ASN A 200 32.44 -14.05 33.33
C ASN A 200 31.37 -13.99 32.25
N GLU A 201 31.78 -14.04 30.99
CA GLU A 201 30.88 -14.13 29.84
C GLU A 201 30.18 -15.48 29.82
N VAL A 202 28.85 -15.46 29.87
CA VAL A 202 27.99 -16.64 29.94
C VAL A 202 27.27 -16.91 28.62
N TRP A 203 27.16 -15.91 27.75
CA TRP A 203 26.56 -16.01 26.43
C TRP A 203 27.09 -14.89 25.53
N THR A 204 27.16 -15.14 24.23
CA THR A 204 27.50 -14.14 23.21
C THR A 204 26.78 -14.48 21.90
N GLY A 205 26.38 -13.46 21.15
CA GLY A 205 25.74 -13.60 19.85
C GLY A 205 26.11 -12.44 18.92
N GLU A 206 26.41 -12.77 17.67
CA GLU A 206 26.59 -11.81 16.58
C GLU A 206 25.30 -11.78 15.75
N GLY A 207 24.81 -10.58 15.41
CA GLY A 207 23.57 -10.39 14.68
C GLY A 207 22.33 -10.77 15.49
N TYR A 208 22.22 -10.28 16.74
CA TYR A 208 21.05 -10.48 17.59
C TYR A 208 19.77 -9.97 16.90
N ASP A 209 18.75 -10.82 16.79
CA ASP A 209 17.54 -10.56 15.98
C ASP A 209 16.22 -10.92 16.69
N ASN A 210 16.28 -11.18 18.01
CA ASN A 210 15.15 -11.65 18.82
C ASN A 210 14.50 -12.96 18.36
N THR A 211 15.06 -13.67 17.38
CA THR A 211 14.46 -14.89 16.80
C THR A 211 15.48 -16.02 16.63
N ASN A 212 16.45 -15.88 15.72
CA ASN A 212 17.45 -16.92 15.47
C ASN A 212 18.64 -16.78 16.43
N VAL A 213 19.03 -15.55 16.73
CA VAL A 213 20.12 -15.20 17.65
C VAL A 213 19.49 -14.44 18.80
N VAL A 214 19.14 -15.17 19.86
CA VAL A 214 18.45 -14.63 21.02
C VAL A 214 18.92 -15.33 22.29
N TRP A 215 18.91 -14.61 23.42
CA TRP A 215 19.26 -15.17 24.71
C TRP A 215 18.01 -15.63 25.48
N GLU A 216 17.87 -16.94 25.63
CA GLU A 216 16.75 -17.60 26.32
C GLU A 216 17.09 -17.97 27.78
N GLY A 217 18.10 -17.33 28.37
CA GLY A 217 18.56 -17.67 29.72
C GLY A 217 19.36 -18.97 29.81
N LEU A 218 19.99 -19.37 28.69
CA LEU A 218 20.93 -20.49 28.59
C LEU A 218 22.37 -19.97 28.56
N ASN A 219 23.31 -20.75 29.09
CA ASN A 219 24.73 -20.47 28.95
C ASN A 219 25.26 -20.96 27.57
N LYS A 220 26.54 -20.72 27.28
CA LYS A 220 27.23 -21.20 26.05
C LYS A 220 27.14 -22.71 25.77
N THR A 221 26.81 -23.51 26.78
CA THR A 221 26.68 -24.98 26.67
C THR A 221 25.22 -25.44 26.58
N GLY A 222 24.26 -24.51 26.51
CA GLY A 222 22.84 -24.81 26.48
C GLY A 222 22.24 -25.18 27.85
N VAL A 223 22.95 -24.91 28.95
CA VAL A 223 22.47 -25.19 30.31
C VAL A 223 21.75 -23.97 30.86
N GLU A 224 20.59 -24.21 31.46
CA GLU A 224 19.79 -23.19 32.12
C GLU A 224 20.56 -22.43 33.20
N MET A 225 20.49 -21.10 33.11
CA MET A 225 21.14 -20.18 34.05
C MET A 225 20.25 -19.92 35.27
N THR A 226 20.82 -19.78 36.47
CA THR A 226 20.03 -19.55 37.70
C THR A 226 19.29 -18.19 37.72
N THR A 227 18.19 -18.09 38.45
CA THR A 227 17.54 -16.81 38.80
C THR A 227 18.54 -15.86 39.45
N ALA A 228 18.88 -14.78 38.75
CA ALA A 228 19.89 -13.80 39.18
C ALA A 228 19.87 -12.57 38.26
N THR A 229 20.60 -11.54 38.68
CA THR A 229 20.95 -10.41 37.82
C THR A 229 22.17 -10.73 36.97
N TYR A 230 22.02 -10.55 35.67
CA TYR A 230 23.05 -10.61 34.64
C TYR A 230 23.33 -9.20 34.09
N PHE A 231 24.43 -9.06 33.38
CA PHE A 231 24.84 -7.79 32.77
C PHE A 231 25.06 -7.98 31.29
N TYR A 232 24.73 -6.98 30.48
CA TYR A 232 24.98 -7.04 29.05
C TYR A 232 25.90 -5.92 28.59
N VAL A 233 26.63 -6.23 27.52
CA VAL A 233 27.29 -5.25 26.67
C VAL A 233 26.81 -5.53 25.25
N ALA A 234 26.14 -4.56 24.65
CA ALA A 234 25.67 -4.65 23.26
C ALA A 234 26.36 -3.57 22.43
N VAL A 235 26.99 -3.96 21.33
CA VAL A 235 27.57 -3.05 20.34
C VAL A 235 26.67 -3.05 19.12
N VAL A 236 26.08 -1.89 18.82
CA VAL A 236 25.11 -1.72 17.73
C VAL A 236 25.41 -0.43 16.98
N ALA A 237 25.67 -0.51 15.67
CA ALA A 237 26.05 0.65 14.84
C ALA A 237 27.16 1.50 15.48
N GLU A 238 28.25 0.86 15.91
CA GLU A 238 29.41 1.46 16.59
C GLU A 238 29.12 2.11 17.97
N LYS A 239 27.87 2.07 18.46
CA LYS A 239 27.50 2.53 19.81
C LYS A 239 27.49 1.37 20.78
N THR A 240 27.98 1.60 21.99
CA THR A 240 27.98 0.60 23.06
C THR A 240 26.87 0.89 24.08
N TYR A 241 25.99 -0.08 24.29
CA TYR A 241 24.94 -0.09 25.30
C TYR A 241 25.31 -1.06 26.41
N LYS A 242 25.01 -0.70 27.66
CA LYS A 242 25.30 -1.50 28.84
C LYS A 242 24.17 -1.41 29.82
N GLY A 243 23.91 -2.49 30.54
CA GLY A 243 22.89 -2.54 31.55
C GLY A 243 22.86 -3.88 32.28
N TRP A 244 21.75 -4.11 32.96
CA TRP A 244 21.50 -5.33 33.72
C TRP A 244 20.19 -5.96 33.26
N ILE A 245 20.08 -7.27 33.48
CA ILE A 245 18.93 -8.09 33.13
C ILE A 245 18.63 -8.99 34.31
N GLU A 246 17.40 -8.95 34.79
CA GLU A 246 16.88 -9.85 35.81
C GLU A 246 16.26 -11.08 35.14
N LEU A 247 16.87 -12.24 35.35
CA LEU A 247 16.32 -13.53 34.93
C LEU A 247 15.60 -14.14 36.13
N THR A 248 14.31 -14.45 35.97
CA THR A 248 13.48 -15.14 36.97
C THR A 248 12.77 -16.34 36.34
N ARG A 249 12.49 -17.41 37.11
CA ARG A 249 11.70 -18.56 36.66
C ARG A 249 10.64 -18.91 37.69
#